data_AF-A0ABD7X2S3-F1
#
_entry.id   AF-A0ABD7X2S3-F1
#
_cell.length_a   1.000
_cell.length_b   1.000
_cell.length_c   1.000
_cell.angle_alpha   90.00
_cell.angle_beta   90.00
_cell.angle_gamma   90.00
#
_symmetry.space_group_name_H-M   'P 1'
#
loop_
_entity.id
_entity.type
_entity.pdbx_description
1 polymer ?
#
loop_
_entity_poly.entity_id
_entity_poly.type
_entity_poly.pdbx_seq_one_letter_code
_entity_poly.pdbx_strand_id
1 'polypeptide(L)'
;MGTLGISIPLAVPATFRIWRKGSTGTVLISEKTDSSSLAGISILTPLTGAGTGLGVSILFSRITTSIHAVDTNPPLGENEYFLTIDLGPFNLVLTGLTPPADAALAPLSTIDIDRTNVISYTFTASEIEAN
;
A
#
# COMPACT_ATOMS: atom_id res chain seq x y z
N MET A 1 6.28 28.12 24.91
CA MET A 1 7.27 27.24 24.24
C MET A 1 6.60 26.68 23.01
N GLY A 2 7.14 26.94 21.82
CA GLY A 2 6.56 26.38 20.59
C GLY A 2 7.17 25.01 20.28
N THR A 3 6.53 24.25 19.41
CA THR A 3 7.09 23.06 18.79
C THR A 3 6.96 23.25 17.28
N LEU A 4 8.05 23.09 16.53
CA LEU A 4 7.98 23.00 15.07
C LEU A 4 7.76 21.53 14.72
N GLY A 5 6.63 21.26 14.08
CA GLY A 5 6.27 19.94 13.58
C GLY A 5 6.41 19.88 12.07
N ILE A 6 7.20 18.94 11.56
CA ILE A 6 7.18 18.57 10.13
C ILE A 6 6.39 17.26 10.01
N SER A 7 5.46 17.20 9.06
CA SER A 7 4.75 15.96 8.70
C SER A 7 5.23 15.48 7.34
N ILE A 8 5.75 14.26 7.27
CA ILE A 8 6.22 13.64 6.03
C ILE A 8 5.22 12.54 5.66
N PRO A 9 4.54 12.62 4.50
CA PRO A 9 3.70 11.52 4.03
C PRO A 9 4.57 10.32 3.66
N LEU A 10 4.28 9.17 4.25
CA LEU A 10 4.84 7.88 3.89
C LEU A 10 3.86 7.19 2.96
N ALA A 11 4.27 6.98 1.70
CA ALA A 11 3.54 6.18 0.74
C ALA A 11 4.30 4.89 0.48
N VAL A 12 3.59 3.77 0.55
CA VAL A 12 4.09 2.47 0.11
C VAL A 12 3.25 2.09 -1.10
N PRO A 13 3.78 2.25 -2.33
CA PRO A 13 3.01 1.88 -3.49
C PRO A 13 2.75 0.37 -3.47
N ALA A 14 1.50 -0.03 -3.70
CA ALA A 14 1.11 -1.43 -3.83
C ALA A 14 0.55 -1.66 -5.23
N THR A 15 1.09 -2.63 -5.94
CA THR A 15 0.62 -3.05 -7.26
C THR A 15 -0.22 -4.30 -7.12
N PHE A 16 -1.48 -4.20 -7.52
CA PHE A 16 -2.44 -5.27 -7.50
C PHE A 16 -2.65 -5.80 -8.92
N ARG A 17 -2.55 -7.11 -9.10
CA ARG A 17 -2.69 -7.77 -10.40
C ARG A 17 -3.70 -8.90 -10.33
N ILE A 18 -4.72 -8.81 -11.17
CA ILE A 18 -5.68 -9.90 -11.37
C ILE A 18 -5.20 -10.71 -12.57
N TRP A 19 -5.04 -12.01 -12.35
CA TRP A 19 -4.60 -12.97 -13.34
C TRP A 19 -5.68 -13.99 -13.61
N ARG A 20 -5.68 -14.52 -14.82
CA ARG A 20 -6.42 -15.72 -15.21
C ARG A 20 -5.43 -16.82 -15.53
N LYS A 21 -5.61 -17.98 -14.94
CA LYS A 21 -4.94 -19.22 -15.31
C LYS A 21 -5.93 -20.10 -16.06
N GLY A 22 -5.58 -20.41 -17.30
CA GLY A 22 -6.32 -21.34 -18.15
C GLY A 22 -5.39 -22.43 -18.69
N SER A 23 -5.93 -23.25 -19.61
CA SER A 23 -5.20 -24.36 -20.25
C SER A 23 -3.97 -23.92 -21.04
N THR A 24 -3.94 -22.67 -21.51
CA THR A 24 -2.82 -22.09 -22.30
C THR A 24 -1.80 -21.33 -21.46
N GLY A 25 -1.99 -21.27 -20.13
CA GLY A 25 -1.12 -20.54 -19.20
C GLY A 25 -1.81 -19.38 -18.48
N THR A 26 -0.98 -18.52 -17.88
CA THR A 26 -1.42 -17.39 -17.06
C THR A 26 -1.43 -16.10 -17.88
N VAL A 27 -2.53 -15.36 -17.84
CA VAL A 27 -2.73 -14.08 -18.54
C VAL A 27 -3.06 -13.00 -17.52
N LEU A 28 -2.45 -11.83 -17.66
CA LEU A 28 -2.79 -10.64 -16.86
C LEU A 28 -4.11 -10.06 -17.36
N ILE A 29 -5.09 -9.94 -16.46
CA ILE A 29 -6.41 -9.37 -16.77
C ILE A 29 -6.44 -7.88 -16.41
N SER A 30 -5.87 -7.51 -15.27
CA SER A 30 -5.85 -6.13 -14.82
C SER A 30 -4.66 -5.88 -13.91
N GLU A 31 -4.12 -4.67 -13.97
CA GLU A 31 -3.10 -4.16 -13.06
C GLU A 31 -3.53 -2.79 -12.55
N LYS A 32 -3.42 -2.57 -11.24
CA LYS A 32 -3.66 -1.26 -10.61
C LYS A 32 -2.59 -1.00 -9.57
N THR A 33 -1.95 0.16 -9.65
CA THR A 33 -1.02 0.63 -8.61
C THR A 33 -1.73 1.66 -7.73
N ASP A 34 -1.70 1.45 -6.43
CA ASP A 34 -2.13 2.42 -5.42
C ASP A 34 -0.90 3.02 -4.74
N SER A 35 -0.76 4.34 -4.79
CA SER A 35 0.34 5.10 -4.17
C SER A 35 -0.13 5.98 -3.00
N SER A 36 -1.31 5.70 -2.46
CA SER A 36 -1.86 6.43 -1.31
C SER A 36 -0.92 6.38 -0.11
N SER A 37 -0.89 7.48 0.64
CA SER A 37 -0.06 7.57 1.84
C SER A 37 -0.64 6.68 2.95
N LEU A 38 0.17 5.75 3.45
CA LEU A 38 -0.19 4.83 4.53
C LEU A 38 0.10 5.41 5.92
N ALA A 39 0.94 6.44 6.02
CA ALA A 39 1.25 7.07 7.30
C ALA A 39 1.71 8.54 7.14
N GLY A 40 1.59 9.29 8.23
CA GLY A 40 2.27 10.58 8.41
C GLY A 40 3.33 10.45 9.49
N ILE A 41 4.58 10.81 9.17
CA ILE A 41 5.67 10.89 10.15
C ILE A 41 5.68 12.31 10.71
N SER A 42 5.30 12.46 11.97
CA SER A 42 5.38 13.73 12.69
C SER A 42 6.70 13.80 13.45
N ILE A 43 7.51 14.79 13.10
CA ILE A 43 8.80 15.06 13.75
C ILE A 43 8.64 16.32 14.60
N LEU A 44 8.76 16.15 15.92
CA LEU A 44 8.66 17.23 16.89
C LEU A 44 10.06 17.59 17.38
N THR A 45 10.47 18.83 17.13
CA THR A 45 11.71 19.40 17.69
C THR A 45 11.37 20.41 18.80
N PRO A 46 11.92 20.28 20.02
CA PRO A 46 11.75 21.29 21.05
C PRO A 46 12.45 22.60 20.64
N LEU A 47 11.74 23.74 20.64
CA LEU A 47 12.33 25.05 20.31
C LEU A 47 13.30 25.61 21.37
N THR A 48 13.54 24.90 22.47
CA THR A 48 14.37 25.40 23.58
C THR A 48 15.61 24.52 23.74
N GLY A 49 16.79 25.10 23.49
CA GLY A 49 18.10 24.45 23.36
C GLY A 49 18.68 23.78 24.61
N ALA A 50 17.93 22.88 25.25
CA ALA A 50 18.39 22.09 26.41
C ALA A 50 17.95 20.61 26.37
N GLY A 51 17.41 20.12 25.25
CA GLY A 51 17.06 18.71 25.08
C GLY A 51 17.42 18.21 23.69
N THR A 52 18.30 17.21 23.61
CA THR A 52 18.72 16.55 22.36
C THR A 52 17.70 15.52 21.84
N GLY A 53 16.50 15.46 22.43
CA GLY A 53 15.48 14.48 22.07
C GLY A 53 14.63 14.96 20.89
N LEU A 54 14.85 14.38 19.71
CA LEU A 54 13.84 14.39 18.65
C LEU A 54 12.71 13.44 19.05
N GLY A 55 11.49 13.97 19.13
CA GLY A 55 10.29 13.14 19.22
C GLY A 55 9.85 12.76 17.81
N VAL A 56 9.92 11.49 17.45
CA VAL A 56 9.34 10.98 16.21
C VAL A 56 8.10 10.19 16.54
N SER A 57 6.97 10.57 15.94
CA SER A 57 5.71 9.84 16.03
C SER A 57 5.28 9.44 14.63
N ILE A 58 4.94 8.16 14.45
CA ILE A 58 4.44 7.64 13.19
C ILE A 58 2.96 7.32 13.40
N LEU A 59 2.09 7.97 12.63
CA LEU A 59 0.67 7.67 12.62
C LEU A 59 0.33 6.88 11.36
N PHE A 60 0.02 5.60 11.53
CA PHE A 60 -0.48 4.75 10.44
C PHE A 60 -1.96 5.01 10.20
N SER A 61 -2.34 5.04 8.94
CA SER A 61 -3.73 5.10 8.49
C SER A 61 -4.06 3.84 7.69
N ARG A 62 -5.27 3.33 7.87
CA ARG A 62 -5.78 2.23 7.04
C ARG A 62 -6.23 2.79 5.70
N ILE A 63 -5.60 2.33 4.62
CA ILE A 63 -6.03 2.61 3.25
C ILE A 63 -6.78 1.39 2.70
N THR A 64 -7.82 1.65 1.90
CA THR A 64 -8.60 0.62 1.21
C THR A 64 -8.54 0.87 -0.28
N THR A 65 -8.11 -0.15 -1.03
CA THR A 65 -8.04 -0.10 -2.50
C THR A 65 -9.10 -1.02 -3.08
N SER A 66 -10.01 -0.46 -3.88
CA SER A 66 -11.01 -1.24 -4.62
C SER A 66 -10.54 -1.45 -6.07
N ILE A 67 -10.77 -2.66 -6.57
CA ILE A 67 -10.37 -3.09 -7.91
C ILE A 67 -11.54 -3.85 -8.52
N HIS A 68 -11.84 -3.53 -9.77
CA HIS A 68 -12.81 -4.23 -10.60
C HIS A 68 -12.15 -4.51 -11.94
N ALA A 69 -12.26 -5.74 -12.41
CA ALA A 69 -11.84 -6.14 -13.74
C ALA A 69 -12.89 -7.06 -14.35
N VAL A 70 -13.04 -6.95 -15.67
CA VAL A 70 -13.87 -7.84 -16.48
C VAL A 70 -12.95 -8.52 -17.48
N ASP A 71 -12.96 -9.85 -17.51
CA ASP A 71 -12.31 -10.59 -18.57
C ASP A 71 -13.21 -10.62 -19.81
N THR A 72 -12.83 -9.87 -20.84
CA THR A 72 -13.63 -9.72 -22.06
C THR A 72 -13.43 -10.85 -23.06
N ASN A 73 -12.46 -11.75 -22.84
CA ASN A 73 -12.19 -12.86 -23.76
C ASN A 73 -11.72 -14.10 -22.97
N PRO A 74 -12.58 -14.69 -22.13
CA PRO A 74 -12.29 -15.93 -21.45
C PRO A 74 -12.20 -17.09 -22.46
N PRO A 75 -11.14 -17.92 -22.42
CA PRO A 75 -11.10 -19.12 -23.23
C PRO A 75 -12.17 -20.11 -22.77
N LEU A 76 -12.56 -21.01 -23.67
CA LEU A 76 -13.50 -22.07 -23.37
C LEU A 76 -12.94 -23.01 -22.29
N GLY A 77 -13.80 -23.39 -21.34
CA GLY A 77 -13.46 -24.31 -20.25
C GLY A 77 -13.34 -23.62 -18.89
N GLU A 78 -12.73 -24.33 -17.94
CA GLU A 78 -12.52 -23.81 -16.58
C GLU A 78 -11.39 -22.78 -16.56
N ASN A 79 -11.68 -21.64 -15.94
CA ASN A 79 -10.74 -20.54 -15.77
C ASN A 79 -10.60 -20.26 -14.26
N GLU A 80 -9.36 -20.21 -13.79
CA GLU A 80 -9.03 -19.87 -12.41
C GLU A 80 -8.55 -18.42 -12.35
N TYR A 81 -9.17 -17.59 -11.51
CA TYR A 81 -8.77 -16.20 -11.33
C TYR A 81 -8.11 -16.00 -9.97
N PHE A 82 -7.00 -15.27 -9.93
CA PHE A 82 -6.29 -14.99 -8.68
C PHE A 82 -5.67 -13.60 -8.67
N LEU A 83 -5.44 -13.09 -7.46
CA LEU A 83 -4.86 -11.76 -7.21
C LEU A 83 -3.44 -11.91 -6.66
N THR A 84 -2.49 -11.15 -7.22
CA THR A 84 -1.19 -10.92 -6.60
C THR A 84 -1.06 -9.46 -6.17
N ILE A 85 -0.29 -9.23 -5.11
CA ILE A 85 -0.02 -7.91 -4.55
C ILE A 85 1.49 -7.79 -4.38
N ASP A 86 2.08 -6.79 -5.04
CA ASP A 86 3.50 -6.50 -4.99
C ASP A 86 3.70 -5.11 -4.38
N LEU A 87 4.51 -5.02 -3.32
CA LEU A 87 4.92 -3.72 -2.78
C LEU A 87 6.04 -3.14 -3.63
N GLY A 88 5.86 -1.90 -4.06
CA GLY A 88 6.95 -1.09 -4.59
C GLY A 88 7.81 -0.52 -3.45
N PRO A 89 8.98 0.03 -3.79
CA PRO A 89 9.87 0.64 -2.80
C PRO A 89 9.17 1.82 -2.11
N PHE A 90 9.32 1.93 -0.79
CA PHE A 90 8.96 3.15 -0.09
C PHE A 90 10.05 4.19 -0.33
N ASN A 91 9.65 5.42 -0.62
CA ASN A 91 10.59 6.54 -0.76
C ASN A 91 10.41 7.47 0.42
N LEU A 92 11.41 7.47 1.32
CA LEU A 92 11.50 8.43 2.41
C LEU A 92 12.22 9.68 1.92
N VAL A 93 11.47 10.72 1.57
CA VAL A 93 12.05 12.03 1.23
C VAL A 93 12.31 12.80 2.53
N LEU A 94 13.47 12.53 3.15
CA LEU A 94 13.96 13.30 4.30
C LEU A 94 14.81 14.48 3.82
N THR A 95 14.17 15.55 3.36
CA THR A 95 14.90 16.81 3.11
C THR A 95 14.98 17.62 4.42
N GLY A 96 16.21 17.87 4.89
CA GLY A 96 16.48 18.83 5.98
C GLY A 96 16.51 18.28 7.42
N LEU A 97 16.68 16.98 7.64
CA LEU A 97 16.75 16.38 8.99
C LEU A 97 18.19 16.07 9.42
N THR A 98 18.49 16.32 10.70
CA THR A 98 19.79 16.05 11.33
C THR A 98 19.87 14.62 11.92
N PRO A 99 21.07 14.14 12.29
CA PRO A 99 21.42 12.72 12.43
C PRO A 99 20.77 11.80 13.50
N PRO A 100 19.73 12.14 14.30
CA PRO A 100 19.02 11.11 15.08
C PRO A 100 17.86 10.43 14.34
N ALA A 101 17.65 10.75 13.05
CA ALA A 101 16.49 10.26 12.29
C ALA A 101 16.58 8.76 11.91
N ASP A 102 17.76 8.18 11.83
CA ASP A 102 18.00 6.79 11.43
C ASP A 102 17.43 5.77 12.43
N ALA A 103 17.72 5.93 13.72
CA ALA A 103 17.20 5.06 14.78
C ALA A 103 15.68 5.17 14.94
N ALA A 104 15.12 6.36 14.70
CA ALA A 104 13.68 6.60 14.77
C ALA A 104 12.90 6.03 13.59
N LEU A 105 13.57 5.81 12.44
CA LEU A 105 12.97 5.27 11.22
C LEU A 105 13.26 3.78 11.02
N ALA A 106 14.09 3.16 11.87
CA ALA A 106 14.33 1.71 11.89
C ALA A 106 13.04 0.85 11.84
N PRO A 107 11.91 1.24 12.48
CA PRO A 107 10.65 0.50 12.38
C PRO A 107 10.03 0.47 10.97
N LEU A 108 10.41 1.39 10.07
CA LEU A 108 9.91 1.44 8.69
C LEU A 108 10.59 0.43 7.76
N SER A 109 11.62 -0.28 8.24
CA SER A 109 12.27 -1.34 7.48
C SER A 109 11.41 -2.60 7.34
N THR A 110 10.33 -2.73 8.12
CA THR A 110 9.44 -3.89 8.13
C THR A 110 8.00 -3.42 8.02
N ILE A 111 7.47 -3.42 6.79
CA ILE A 111 6.06 -3.16 6.53
C ILE A 111 5.39 -4.49 6.24
N ASP A 112 4.46 -4.88 7.09
CA ASP A 112 3.68 -6.10 6.91
C ASP A 112 2.34 -5.79 6.22
N ILE A 113 1.97 -6.62 5.25
CA ILE A 113 0.65 -6.54 4.61
C ILE A 113 -0.23 -7.61 5.25
N ASP A 114 -1.15 -7.17 6.09
CA ASP A 114 -2.16 -8.08 6.61
C ASP A 114 -3.28 -8.30 5.57
N ARG A 115 -3.62 -9.57 5.33
CA ARG A 115 -4.70 -10.01 4.45
C ARG A 115 -6.00 -10.32 5.21
N THR A 116 -6.10 -10.00 6.49
CA THR A 116 -7.27 -10.31 7.35
C THR A 116 -8.62 -9.82 6.82
N ASN A 117 -8.67 -8.94 5.81
CA ASN A 117 -9.90 -8.36 5.27
C ASN A 117 -9.99 -8.42 3.74
N VAL A 118 -9.46 -9.47 3.10
CA VAL A 118 -9.64 -9.67 1.65
C VAL A 118 -11.00 -10.33 1.39
N ILE A 119 -11.88 -9.62 0.68
CA ILE A 119 -13.16 -10.15 0.20
C ILE A 119 -13.10 -10.20 -1.33
N SER A 120 -13.34 -11.37 -1.91
CA SER A 120 -13.35 -11.57 -3.36
C SER A 120 -14.68 -12.16 -3.80
N TYR A 121 -15.24 -11.59 -4.86
CA TYR A 121 -16.41 -12.14 -5.55
C TYR A 121 -16.03 -12.37 -7.00
N THR A 122 -16.35 -13.57 -7.49
CA THR A 122 -16.20 -13.93 -8.90
C THR A 122 -17.58 -14.34 -9.38
N PHE A 123 -18.04 -13.70 -10.46
CA PHE A 123 -19.31 -14.01 -11.10
C PHE A 123 -19.06 -14.46 -12.53
N THR A 124 -19.81 -15.44 -12.97
CA THR A 124 -19.91 -15.84 -14.37
C THR A 124 -20.86 -14.90 -15.12
N ALA A 125 -20.69 -14.78 -16.44
CA ALA A 125 -21.59 -13.98 -17.26
C ALA A 125 -23.06 -14.41 -17.10
N SER A 126 -23.31 -15.73 -17.00
CA SER A 126 -24.63 -16.30 -16.75
C SER A 126 -25.29 -15.87 -15.44
N GLU A 127 -24.51 -15.57 -14.39
CA GLU A 127 -25.05 -15.11 -13.10
C GLU A 127 -25.42 -13.62 -13.12
N ILE A 128 -24.78 -12.83 -13.99
CA ILE A 128 -25.08 -11.40 -14.18
C ILE A 128 -26.35 -11.22 -15.01
N GLU A 129 -26.51 -12.00 -16.08
CA GLU A 129 -27.68 -11.91 -16.98
C GLU A 129 -28.99 -12.43 -16.37
N ALA A 130 -28.91 -13.20 -15.27
CA ALA A 130 -30.08 -13.75 -14.58
C ALA A 130 -30.74 -12.77 -13.58
N ASN A 131 -30.20 -11.55 -13.42
CA ASN A 131 -30.75 -10.46 -12.59
C ASN A 131 -31.17 -9.27 -13.45
#